data_AF-W1W7W0-F1
#
_entry.id   AF-W1W7W0-F1
#
_cell.length_a   1.000
_cell.length_b   1.000
_cell.length_c   1.000
_cell.angle_alpha   90.00
_cell.angle_beta   90.00
_cell.angle_gamma   90.00
#
_symmetry.space_group_name_H-M   'P 1'
#
loop_
_entity.id
_entity.type
_entity.pdbx_description
1 polymer ?
#
loop_
_entity_poly.entity_id
_entity_poly.type
_entity_poly.pdbx_seq_one_letter_code
_entity_poly.pdbx_strand_id
1 'polypeptide(L)'
;KYNDLRDFLTLLEQQGELKRITLPVDPHLEITEIADRTLRAGGPALLFENPKGYSMPVLCNLFGTPKRVAMGMGQEDVSALREVGKLLAFLKEPEPPKGFRDLFDKLPQFKQVLNMPTKRLRGAPCQQKIVSGDDVDLNRIPIMTCWPEDAAPLITWGLTVTRGPHKERQIGRA
;
A
#
# COMPACT_ATOMS: atom_id res chain seq x y z
N LYS A 1 10.25 -9.01 -9.17
CA LYS A 1 8.92 -8.41 -9.44
C LYS A 1 7.93 -9.15 -8.56
N TYR A 2 7.22 -8.45 -7.68
CA TYR A 2 6.25 -9.07 -6.74
C TYR A 2 4.85 -8.91 -7.31
N ASN A 3 4.02 -9.95 -7.21
CA ASN A 3 2.70 -9.97 -7.84
C ASN A 3 1.59 -9.54 -6.87
N ASP A 4 1.82 -9.70 -5.58
CA ASP A 4 0.91 -9.29 -4.51
C ASP A 4 1.66 -8.86 -3.24
N LEU A 5 0.90 -8.50 -2.20
CA LEU A 5 1.46 -8.08 -0.91
C LEU A 5 2.22 -9.21 -0.21
N ARG A 6 1.83 -10.48 -0.39
CA ARG A 6 2.47 -11.62 0.30
C ARG A 6 3.87 -11.86 -0.24
N ASP A 7 4.02 -11.79 -1.56
CA ASP A 7 5.33 -11.83 -2.22
C ASP A 7 6.24 -10.70 -1.68
N PHE A 8 5.68 -9.49 -1.52
CA PHE A 8 6.42 -8.35 -1.00
C PHE A 8 6.84 -8.54 0.47
N LEU A 9 5.95 -9.06 1.32
CA LEU A 9 6.29 -9.36 2.72
C LEU A 9 7.39 -10.43 2.84
N THR A 10 7.35 -11.44 1.96
CA THR A 10 8.38 -12.49 1.92
C THR A 10 9.76 -11.90 1.59
N LEU A 11 9.83 -10.97 0.64
CA LEU A 11 11.06 -10.24 0.35
C LEU A 11 11.53 -9.44 1.57
N LEU A 12 10.65 -8.67 2.19
CA LEU A 12 11.02 -7.85 3.34
C LEU A 12 11.58 -8.72 4.46
N GLU A 13 10.99 -9.89 4.71
CA GLU A 13 11.48 -10.85 5.69
C GLU A 13 12.87 -11.38 5.34
N GLN A 14 13.10 -11.77 4.08
CA GLN A 14 14.42 -12.22 3.60
C GLN A 14 15.51 -11.15 3.74
N GLN A 15 15.14 -9.88 3.66
CA GLN A 15 16.07 -8.75 3.80
C GLN A 15 16.16 -8.20 5.24
N GLY A 16 15.50 -8.84 6.21
CA GLY A 16 15.46 -8.36 7.60
C GLY A 16 14.65 -7.07 7.81
N GLU A 17 13.84 -6.70 6.82
CA GLU A 17 12.98 -5.50 6.80
C GLU A 17 11.54 -5.78 7.30
N LEU A 18 11.23 -7.02 7.70
CA LEU A 18 9.98 -7.40 8.35
C LEU A 18 10.28 -8.15 9.66
N LYS A 19 9.57 -7.79 10.71
CA LYS A 19 9.55 -8.51 11.99
C LYS A 19 8.16 -9.08 12.25
N ARG A 20 8.09 -10.39 12.51
CA ARG A 20 6.90 -11.05 13.04
C ARG A 20 6.87 -10.95 14.55
N ILE A 21 5.72 -10.59 15.10
CA ILE A 21 5.46 -10.47 16.53
C ILE A 21 4.38 -11.50 16.88
N THR A 22 4.80 -12.56 17.57
CA THR A 22 3.93 -13.67 17.99
C THR A 22 3.36 -13.47 19.39
N LEU A 23 3.92 -12.53 20.15
CA LEU A 23 3.39 -12.13 21.45
C LEU A 23 1.97 -11.55 21.29
N PRO A 24 1.06 -11.81 22.25
CA PRO A 24 -0.25 -11.18 22.25
C PRO A 24 -0.13 -9.67 22.39
N VAL A 25 -0.65 -8.92 21.41
CA VAL A 25 -0.64 -7.44 21.42
C VAL A 25 -2.03 -6.90 21.11
N ASP A 26 -2.46 -5.87 21.82
CA ASP A 26 -3.77 -5.26 21.65
C ASP A 26 -3.82 -4.31 20.44
N PRO A 27 -4.77 -4.47 19.50
CA PRO A 27 -5.02 -3.46 18.45
C PRO A 27 -5.44 -2.10 19.01
N HIS A 28 -5.93 -2.04 20.24
CA HIS A 28 -6.23 -0.80 20.94
C HIS A 28 -4.96 -0.21 21.55
N LEU A 29 -4.39 0.80 20.89
CA LEU A 29 -3.21 1.59 21.30
C LEU A 29 -1.87 0.85 21.32
N GLU A 30 -1.79 -0.41 21.79
CA GLU A 30 -0.49 -1.10 21.97
C GLU A 30 0.27 -1.28 20.64
N ILE A 31 -0.41 -1.73 19.57
CA ILE A 31 0.21 -1.84 18.23
C ILE A 31 0.75 -0.47 17.77
N THR A 32 0.02 0.61 18.03
CA THR A 32 0.41 1.97 17.63
C THR A 32 1.67 2.42 18.35
N GLU A 33 1.77 2.20 19.66
CA GLU A 33 2.95 2.54 20.45
C GLU A 33 4.19 1.78 19.96
N ILE A 34 4.05 0.48 19.69
CA ILE A 34 5.16 -0.34 19.16
C ILE A 34 5.56 0.16 17.76
N ALA A 35 4.59 0.46 16.91
CA ALA A 35 4.84 0.96 15.57
C ALA A 35 5.50 2.34 15.58
N ASP A 36 5.09 3.27 16.45
CA ASP A 36 5.67 4.61 16.59
C ASP A 36 7.13 4.54 17.03
N ARG A 37 7.44 3.76 18.08
CA ARG A 37 8.84 3.56 18.51
C ARG A 37 9.69 2.92 17.42
N THR A 38 9.14 1.92 16.74
CA THR A 38 9.84 1.23 15.64
C THR A 38 10.12 2.21 14.50
N LEU A 39 9.13 3.01 14.11
CA LEU A 39 9.26 4.02 13.06
C LEU A 39 10.34 5.06 13.41
N ARG A 40 10.30 5.61 14.64
CA ARG A 40 11.27 6.59 15.12
C ARG A 40 12.70 6.06 15.14
N ALA A 41 12.86 4.77 15.41
CA ALA A 41 14.15 4.09 15.38
C ALA A 41 14.57 3.62 13.96
N GLY A 42 13.76 3.87 12.92
CA GLY A 42 14.03 3.40 11.55
C GLY A 42 13.92 1.87 11.40
N GLY A 43 13.16 1.21 12.27
CA GLY A 43 13.03 -0.24 12.35
C GLY A 43 12.20 -0.88 11.23
N PRO A 44 12.04 -2.22 11.28
CA PRO A 44 11.38 -3.01 10.24
C PRO A 44 9.88 -2.75 10.14
N ALA A 45 9.25 -3.24 9.07
CA ALA A 45 7.80 -3.43 9.04
C ALA A 45 7.40 -4.45 10.11
N LEU A 46 6.15 -4.38 10.59
CA LEU A 46 5.70 -5.19 11.71
C LEU A 46 4.47 -6.00 11.30
N LEU A 47 4.54 -7.32 11.53
CA LEU A 47 3.41 -8.23 11.35
C LEU A 47 3.08 -8.87 12.71
N PHE A 48 1.98 -8.41 13.32
CA PHE A 48 1.44 -8.95 14.56
C PHE A 48 0.56 -10.14 14.23
N GLU A 49 1.01 -11.34 14.56
CA GLU A 49 0.32 -12.59 14.22
C GLU A 49 -0.72 -12.99 15.28
N ASN A 50 -0.64 -12.39 16.46
CA ASN A 50 -1.49 -12.69 17.60
C ASN A 50 -2.14 -11.43 18.21
N PRO A 51 -2.97 -10.69 17.45
CA PRO A 51 -3.73 -9.58 18.01
C PRO A 51 -4.77 -10.08 19.02
N LYS A 52 -4.78 -9.51 20.23
CA LYS A 52 -5.70 -9.94 21.32
C LYS A 52 -7.15 -9.84 20.87
N GLY A 53 -7.89 -10.95 20.95
CA GLY A 53 -9.31 -11.01 20.58
C GLY A 53 -9.58 -11.23 19.09
N TYR A 54 -8.55 -11.35 18.24
CA TYR A 54 -8.69 -11.49 16.79
C TYR A 54 -7.86 -12.65 16.24
N SER A 55 -8.28 -13.18 15.08
CA SER A 55 -7.57 -14.25 14.36
C SER A 55 -6.84 -13.75 13.11
N MET A 56 -7.13 -12.53 12.66
CA MET A 56 -6.52 -11.92 11.50
C MET A 56 -5.24 -11.18 11.92
N PRO A 57 -4.06 -11.48 11.34
CA PRO A 57 -2.83 -10.73 11.63
C PRO A 57 -2.94 -9.25 11.23
N VAL A 58 -2.24 -8.39 11.98
CA VAL A 58 -2.16 -6.94 11.70
C VAL A 58 -0.79 -6.59 11.14
N LEU A 59 -0.75 -6.05 9.92
CA LEU A 59 0.46 -5.51 9.30
C LEU A 59 0.46 -3.99 9.45
N CYS A 60 1.54 -3.43 10.00
CA CYS A 60 1.74 -1.99 10.06
C CYS A 60 3.22 -1.62 9.84
N ASN A 61 3.52 -0.32 9.85
CA ASN A 61 4.85 0.23 9.58
C ASN A 61 5.49 -0.22 8.22
N LEU A 62 4.65 -0.65 7.27
CA LEU A 62 5.08 -1.24 6.00
C LEU A 62 6.02 -0.31 5.23
N PHE A 63 5.66 0.97 5.16
CA PHE A 63 6.44 2.01 4.48
C PHE A 63 7.14 2.97 5.46
N GLY A 64 7.51 2.48 6.63
CA GLY A 64 8.16 3.29 7.68
C GLY A 64 9.56 3.80 7.35
N THR A 65 10.19 3.33 6.26
CA THR A 65 11.51 3.79 5.83
C THR A 65 11.52 4.15 4.35
N PRO A 66 12.36 5.12 3.92
CA PRO A 66 12.52 5.45 2.51
C PRO A 66 12.93 4.23 1.66
N LYS A 67 13.76 3.34 2.23
CA LYS A 67 14.17 2.09 1.59
C LYS A 67 12.96 1.21 1.26
N ARG A 68 12.05 0.96 2.23
CA ARG A 68 10.85 0.15 1.97
C ARG A 68 9.87 0.81 1.00
N VAL A 69 9.80 2.15 0.98
CA VAL A 69 9.04 2.88 -0.05
C VAL A 69 9.60 2.61 -1.44
N ALA A 70 10.93 2.74 -1.63
CA ALA A 70 11.59 2.44 -2.91
C ALA A 70 11.35 0.98 -3.35
N MET A 71 11.53 0.04 -2.43
CA MET A 71 11.29 -1.39 -2.68
C MET A 71 9.85 -1.67 -3.10
N GLY A 72 8.87 -1.04 -2.44
CA GLY A 72 7.44 -1.17 -2.79
C GLY A 72 7.10 -0.63 -4.17
N MET A 73 7.91 0.28 -4.70
CA MET A 73 7.80 0.81 -6.07
C MET A 73 8.62 0.00 -7.08
N GLY A 74 9.20 -1.12 -6.65
CA GLY A 74 10.04 -1.98 -7.49
C GLY A 74 11.41 -1.38 -7.82
N GLN A 75 11.88 -0.41 -7.01
CA GLN A 75 13.19 0.21 -7.13
C GLN A 75 14.14 -0.32 -6.05
N GLU A 76 15.43 -0.38 -6.37
CA GLU A 76 16.46 -0.84 -5.43
C GLU A 76 16.97 0.28 -4.52
N ASP A 77 16.82 1.54 -4.94
CA ASP A 77 17.35 2.71 -4.23
C ASP A 77 16.31 3.84 -4.16
N VAL A 78 16.36 4.58 -3.06
CA VAL A 78 15.65 5.84 -2.80
C VAL A 78 15.95 6.89 -3.87
N SER A 79 17.16 6.89 -4.45
CA SER A 79 17.53 7.78 -5.55
C SER A 79 16.61 7.64 -6.77
N ALA A 80 16.06 6.44 -7.01
CA ALA A 80 15.10 6.18 -8.08
C ALA A 80 13.70 6.76 -7.80
N LEU A 81 13.36 7.12 -6.55
CA LEU A 81 12.11 7.84 -6.26
C LEU A 81 12.06 9.20 -6.96
N ARG A 82 13.22 9.82 -7.19
CA ARG A 82 13.33 11.06 -7.98
C ARG A 82 12.91 10.83 -9.43
N GLU A 83 13.29 9.70 -10.02
CA GLU A 83 12.90 9.35 -11.39
C GLU A 83 11.40 9.04 -11.49
N VAL A 84 10.82 8.41 -10.47
CA VAL A 84 9.35 8.25 -10.42
C VAL A 84 8.65 9.60 -10.28
N GLY A 85 9.18 10.51 -9.46
CA GLY A 85 8.67 11.88 -9.35
C GLY A 85 8.70 12.63 -10.69
N LYS A 86 9.79 12.52 -11.45
CA LYS A 86 9.90 13.08 -12.81
C LYS A 86 8.87 12.47 -13.77
N LEU A 87 8.69 11.16 -13.72
CA LEU A 87 7.68 10.47 -14.55
C LEU A 87 6.26 10.94 -14.23
N LEU A 88 5.92 11.07 -12.94
CA LEU A 88 4.62 11.59 -12.50
C LEU A 88 4.41 13.05 -12.90
N ALA A 89 5.45 13.89 -12.81
CA ALA A 89 5.40 15.27 -13.26
C ALA A 89 5.14 15.36 -14.78
N PHE A 90 5.85 14.55 -15.56
CA PHE A 90 5.64 14.44 -17.01
C PHE A 90 4.22 13.97 -17.37
N LEU A 91 3.66 13.03 -16.60
CA LEU A 91 2.29 12.54 -16.80
C LEU A 91 1.22 13.57 -16.49
N LYS A 92 1.46 14.44 -15.50
CA LYS A 92 0.50 15.45 -15.05
C LYS A 92 0.41 16.60 -16.06
N GLU A 93 1.55 17.07 -16.54
CA GLU A 93 1.67 18.16 -17.51
C GLU A 93 2.69 17.77 -18.58
N PRO A 94 2.27 17.03 -19.62
CA PRO A 94 3.17 16.72 -20.73
C PRO A 94 3.54 18.02 -21.44
N GLU A 95 4.81 18.43 -21.36
CA GLU A 95 5.30 19.59 -22.11
C GLU A 95 5.11 19.32 -23.62
N PRO A 96 4.45 20.23 -24.37
CA PRO A 96 4.30 20.07 -25.80
C PRO A 96 5.69 19.99 -26.45
N PRO A 97 5.96 18.99 -27.31
CA PRO A 97 7.28 18.79 -27.88
C PRO A 97 7.69 20.01 -28.69
N LYS A 98 8.92 20.50 -28.47
CA LYS A 98 9.43 21.74 -29.11
C LYS A 98 9.89 21.53 -30.56
N GLY A 99 9.60 20.37 -31.17
CA GLY A 99 9.89 20.07 -32.57
C GLY A 99 9.87 18.57 -32.91
N PHE A 100 10.12 18.23 -34.18
CA PHE A 100 10.07 16.85 -34.71
C PHE A 100 11.11 15.90 -34.09
N ARG A 101 12.29 16.41 -33.67
CA ARG A 101 13.30 15.62 -32.96
C ARG A 101 12.85 15.24 -31.54
N ASP A 102 12.35 16.22 -30.80
CA ASP A 102 11.83 16.04 -29.42
C ASP A 102 10.64 15.06 -29.38
N LEU A 103 9.85 15.00 -30.46
CA LEU A 103 8.78 14.02 -30.62
C LEU A 103 9.30 12.58 -30.72
N PHE A 104 10.39 12.34 -31.46
CA PHE A 104 11.02 11.02 -31.56
C PHE A 104 11.66 10.58 -30.24
N ASP A 105 12.30 11.51 -29.52
CA ASP A 105 12.95 11.22 -28.24
C ASP A 105 11.94 10.93 -27.11
N LYS A 106 10.77 11.58 -27.13
CA LYS A 106 9.68 11.37 -26.15
C LYS A 106 8.73 10.21 -26.50
N LEU A 107 8.77 9.71 -27.74
CA LEU A 107 7.91 8.62 -28.22
C LEU A 107 7.96 7.32 -27.36
N PRO A 108 9.14 6.86 -26.90
CA PRO A 108 9.25 5.67 -26.06
C PRO A 108 8.58 5.85 -24.69
N GLN A 109 8.67 7.05 -24.11
CA GLN A 109 8.07 7.39 -22.83
C GLN A 109 6.54 7.43 -22.96
N PHE A 110 6.00 8.02 -24.03
CA PHE A 110 4.56 8.00 -24.32
C PHE A 110 4.01 6.58 -24.51
N LYS A 111 4.76 5.68 -25.16
CA LYS A 111 4.36 4.27 -25.31
C LYS A 111 4.28 3.52 -23.97
N GLN A 112 5.15 3.85 -23.00
CA GLN A 112 5.09 3.23 -21.67
C GLN A 112 3.83 3.64 -20.90
N VAL A 113 3.37 4.89 -21.08
CA VAL A 113 2.16 5.42 -20.47
C VAL A 113 0.89 4.83 -21.08
N LEU A 114 0.85 4.70 -22.41
CA LEU A 114 -0.31 4.18 -23.15
C LEU A 114 -0.55 2.67 -22.98
N ASN A 115 0.45 1.92 -22.47
CA ASN A 115 0.43 0.46 -22.42
C ASN A 115 0.07 -0.15 -21.05
N MET A 116 -0.62 0.57 -20.17
CA MET A 116 -0.98 0.04 -18.84
C MET A 116 -2.50 -0.12 -18.59
N PRO A 117 -3.26 -0.80 -19.48
CA PRO A 117 -4.64 -1.12 -19.17
C PRO A 117 -4.71 -2.11 -18.00
N THR A 118 -5.68 -1.94 -17.10
CA THR A 118 -5.91 -2.90 -16.02
C THR A 118 -6.41 -4.22 -16.59
N LYS A 119 -5.75 -5.34 -16.25
CA LYS A 119 -6.21 -6.68 -16.63
C LYS A 119 -7.33 -7.15 -15.70
N ARG A 120 -8.54 -7.35 -16.24
CA ARG A 120 -9.66 -7.93 -15.48
C ARG A 120 -9.54 -9.44 -15.42
N LEU A 121 -9.60 -10.00 -14.22
CA LEU A 121 -9.65 -11.44 -13.98
C LEU A 121 -11.08 -11.89 -13.67
N ARG A 122 -11.41 -13.14 -13.97
CA ARG A 122 -12.75 -13.71 -13.69
C ARG A 122 -12.93 -14.09 -12.22
N GLY A 123 -11.87 -14.49 -11.54
CA GLY A 123 -11.82 -14.74 -10.11
C GLY A 123 -10.51 -14.24 -9.53
N ALA A 124 -10.53 -13.81 -8.27
CA ALA A 124 -9.37 -13.24 -7.60
C ALA A 124 -9.23 -13.80 -6.17
N PRO A 125 -8.00 -13.91 -5.63
CA PRO A 125 -7.77 -14.37 -4.27
C PRO A 125 -8.52 -13.57 -3.19
N CYS A 126 -8.78 -12.27 -3.43
CA CYS A 126 -9.55 -11.43 -2.51
C CYS A 126 -11.03 -11.81 -2.38
N GLN A 127 -11.54 -12.73 -3.20
CA GLN A 127 -12.93 -13.18 -3.20
C GLN A 127 -13.09 -14.60 -2.63
N GLN A 128 -12.05 -15.18 -2.02
CA GLN A 128 -12.07 -16.57 -1.52
C GLN A 128 -13.01 -16.79 -0.32
N LYS A 129 -13.21 -15.77 0.52
CA LYS A 129 -14.14 -15.80 1.65
C LYS A 129 -15.10 -14.62 1.49
N ILE A 130 -16.39 -14.90 1.40
CA ILE A 130 -17.44 -13.90 1.17
C ILE A 130 -18.42 -13.94 2.34
N VAL A 131 -18.70 -12.76 2.88
CA VAL A 131 -19.73 -12.50 3.90
C VAL A 131 -20.54 -11.33 3.38
N SER A 132 -21.87 -11.39 3.47
CA SER A 132 -22.76 -10.41 2.85
C SER A 132 -24.06 -10.26 3.62
N GLY A 133 -24.73 -9.12 3.46
CA GLY A 133 -26.01 -8.85 4.12
C GLY A 133 -25.86 -8.79 5.64
N ASP A 134 -26.76 -9.44 6.35
CA ASP A 134 -26.84 -9.39 7.82
C ASP A 134 -25.67 -10.10 8.52
N ASP A 135 -24.92 -10.94 7.80
CA ASP A 135 -23.74 -11.62 8.34
C ASP A 135 -22.51 -10.70 8.45
N VAL A 136 -22.57 -9.49 7.87
CA VAL A 136 -21.45 -8.54 7.86
C VAL A 136 -21.25 -7.94 9.24
N ASP A 137 -20.10 -8.26 9.84
CA ASP A 137 -19.68 -7.72 11.13
C ASP A 137 -18.23 -7.23 11.05
N LEU A 138 -18.05 -5.91 11.08
CA LEU A 138 -16.73 -5.27 11.02
C LEU A 138 -15.91 -5.50 12.28
N ASN A 139 -16.53 -5.85 13.41
CA ASN A 139 -15.83 -6.13 14.67
C ASN A 139 -15.00 -7.43 14.60
N ARG A 140 -15.14 -8.23 13.53
CA ARG A 140 -14.28 -9.38 13.27
C ARG A 140 -12.91 -9.00 12.71
N ILE A 141 -12.75 -7.76 12.25
CA ILE A 141 -11.50 -7.22 11.74
C ILE A 141 -10.78 -6.50 12.90
N PRO A 142 -9.46 -6.71 13.09
CA PRO A 142 -8.67 -6.03 14.11
C PRO A 142 -8.39 -4.57 13.71
N ILE A 143 -9.44 -3.77 13.61
CA ILE A 143 -9.32 -2.33 13.34
C ILE A 143 -8.65 -1.69 14.56
N MET A 144 -7.62 -0.89 14.32
CA MET A 144 -6.84 -0.28 15.39
C MET A 144 -7.49 1.00 15.90
N THR A 145 -7.36 1.24 17.20
CA THR A 145 -7.48 2.58 17.79
C THR A 145 -6.07 3.13 17.96
N CYS A 146 -5.80 4.30 17.38
CA CYS A 146 -4.43 4.81 17.29
C CYS A 146 -4.06 5.62 18.53
N TRP A 147 -4.95 6.48 18.98
CA TRP A 147 -4.70 7.42 20.07
C TRP A 147 -5.77 7.33 21.16
N PRO A 148 -5.44 7.65 22.43
CA PRO A 148 -6.39 7.56 23.54
C PRO A 148 -7.65 8.40 23.37
N GLU A 149 -7.57 9.49 22.59
CA GLU A 149 -8.67 10.42 22.33
C GLU A 149 -9.41 10.12 21.02
N ASP A 150 -9.02 9.08 20.28
CA ASP A 150 -9.77 8.66 19.09
C ASP A 150 -11.18 8.21 19.50
N ALA A 151 -12.19 8.69 18.77
CA ALA A 151 -13.58 8.37 19.08
C ALA A 151 -13.94 6.89 18.91
N ALA A 152 -13.25 6.18 18.00
CA ALA A 152 -13.45 4.76 17.72
C ALA A 152 -12.26 4.19 16.90
N PRO A 153 -12.20 2.86 16.69
CA PRO A 153 -11.26 2.25 15.75
C PRO A 153 -11.38 2.82 14.32
N LEU A 154 -10.25 3.00 13.63
CA LEU A 154 -10.18 3.61 12.31
C LEU A 154 -9.45 2.73 11.28
N ILE A 155 -10.03 2.61 10.07
CA ILE A 155 -9.39 1.97 8.92
C ILE A 155 -8.52 3.01 8.20
N THR A 156 -7.20 2.77 8.12
CA THR A 156 -6.22 3.79 7.67
C THR A 156 -5.49 3.47 6.36
N TRP A 157 -5.68 2.27 5.79
CA TRP A 157 -4.97 1.81 4.58
C TRP A 157 -5.90 1.34 3.44
N GLY A 158 -7.21 1.62 3.57
CA GLY A 158 -8.18 1.28 2.54
C GLY A 158 -8.02 2.14 1.29
N LEU A 159 -7.94 1.50 0.11
CA LEU A 159 -8.06 2.21 -1.17
C LEU A 159 -9.54 2.27 -1.55
N THR A 160 -10.17 3.42 -1.28
CA THR A 160 -11.56 3.66 -1.64
C THR A 160 -11.70 3.83 -3.15
N VAL A 161 -12.61 3.07 -3.73
CA VAL A 161 -12.85 3.06 -5.18
C VAL A 161 -14.26 3.57 -5.44
N THR A 162 -14.37 4.60 -6.27
CA THR A 162 -15.65 5.17 -6.69
C THR A 162 -15.73 5.31 -8.21
N ARG A 163 -16.95 5.46 -8.72
CA ARG A 163 -17.21 5.72 -10.15
C ARG A 163 -18.16 6.91 -10.25
N GLY A 164 -17.75 7.93 -11.00
CA GLY A 164 -18.59 9.10 -11.24
C GLY A 164 -19.79 8.75 -12.13
N PRO A 165 -20.89 9.53 -12.06
CA PRO A 165 -22.08 9.29 -12.88
C PRO A 165 -21.81 9.48 -14.38
N HIS A 166 -20.80 10.29 -14.72
CA HIS A 166 -20.48 10.70 -16.11
C HIS A 166 -19.00 10.55 -16.48
N LYS A 167 -18.15 9.96 -15.61
CA LYS A 167 -16.71 9.77 -15.84
C LYS A 167 -16.27 8.36 -15.42
N GLU A 168 -15.11 7.94 -15.93
CA GLU A 168 -14.48 6.67 -15.57
C GLU A 168 -13.99 6.64 -14.10
N ARG A 169 -13.65 5.43 -13.63
CA ARG A 169 -13.35 5.05 -12.23
C ARG A 169 -12.25 5.91 -11.60
N GLN A 170 -12.42 6.31 -10.34
CA GLN A 170 -11.43 7.04 -9.53
C GLN A 170 -11.00 6.19 -8.31
N ILE A 171 -9.76 6.39 -7.86
CA ILE A 171 -9.18 5.71 -6.68
C ILE A 171 -8.69 6.80 -5.71
N GLY A 172 -9.20 6.81 -4.48
CA GLY A 172 -8.78 7.69 -3.38
C GLY A 172 -8.23 6.88 -2.20
N ARG A 173 -7.46 7.54 -1.33
CA ARG A 173 -7.10 6.98 -0.01
C ARG A 173 -8.19 7.34 1.00
N ALA A 174 -8.61 6.38 1.82
CA ALA A 174 -9.39 6.62 3.04
C ALA A 174 -8.46 6.97 4.19
#